data_AF-A0A833R376-F1
#
_entry.id   AF-A0A833R376-F1
#
_cell.length_a   1.000
_cell.length_b   1.000
_cell.length_c   1.000
_cell.angle_alpha   90.00
_cell.angle_beta   90.00
_cell.angle_gamma   90.00
#
_symmetry.space_group_name_H-M   'P 1'
#
loop_
_entity.id
_entity.type
_entity.pdbx_description
1 polymer ?
#
loop_
_entity_poly.entity_id
_entity_poly.type
_entity_poly.pdbx_seq_one_letter_code
_entity_poly.pdbx_strand_id
1 'polypeptide(L)'
;MEVEKEVDMTELARGGNNDVLCISGQRVKEKEQKGITWHRIERSRGSFQRRFRLPDSADLENIRCSLENRVITVQVPKKEADKPRNIIFIDIS
;
A
#
# COMPACT_ATOMS: atom_id res chain seq x y z
N MET A 1 6.55 6.51 24.27
CA MET A 1 6.74 7.05 22.89
C MET A 1 7.48 6.01 22.06
N GLU A 2 6.92 4.81 21.98
CA GLU A 2 7.32 3.82 21.00
C GLU A 2 6.07 2.99 20.76
N VAL A 3 5.35 3.36 19.71
CA VAL A 3 4.25 2.54 19.21
C VAL A 3 4.88 1.73 18.11
N GLU A 4 5.23 0.49 18.42
CA GLU A 4 5.39 -0.56 17.41
C GLU A 4 4.07 -0.59 16.62
N LYS A 5 4.12 -0.07 15.41
CA LYS A 5 3.00 -0.10 14.48
C LYS A 5 3.23 -1.31 13.60
N GLU A 6 2.42 -2.33 13.80
CA GLU A 6 2.26 -3.39 12.83
C GLU A 6 1.37 -2.84 11.70
N VAL A 7 2.03 -2.39 10.64
CA VAL A 7 1.38 -2.04 9.37
C VAL A 7 1.49 -3.27 8.49
N ASP A 8 0.45 -4.09 8.50
CA ASP A 8 0.29 -5.17 7.55
C ASP A 8 -0.22 -4.60 6.23
N MET A 9 0.72 -4.33 5.34
CA MET A 9 0.39 -4.19 3.92
C MET A 9 0.10 -5.59 3.39
N THR A 10 -1.17 -5.98 3.41
CA THR A 10 -1.54 -7.32 2.96
C THR A 10 -2.80 -7.27 2.12
N GLU A 11 -2.68 -7.94 0.97
CA GLU A 11 -3.66 -8.24 -0.07
C GLU A 11 -3.84 -7.24 -1.23
N LEU A 12 -3.33 -7.69 -2.39
CA LEU A 12 -3.81 -7.31 -3.71
C LEU A 12 -4.96 -8.26 -4.07
N ALA A 13 -6.21 -7.78 -4.00
CA ALA A 13 -7.35 -8.55 -4.45
C ALA A 13 -7.49 -8.40 -5.97
N ARG A 14 -7.27 -9.49 -6.71
CA ARG A 14 -7.47 -9.55 -8.16
C ARG A 14 -8.91 -9.98 -8.45
N GLY A 15 -9.68 -9.15 -9.13
CA GLY A 15 -11.07 -9.44 -9.46
C GLY A 15 -11.52 -8.78 -10.77
N GLY A 16 -11.51 -9.53 -11.87
CA GLY A 16 -11.94 -9.04 -13.18
C GLY A 16 -11.14 -7.83 -13.69
N ASN A 17 -11.80 -6.84 -14.29
CA ASN A 17 -11.20 -5.64 -14.90
C ASN A 17 -10.74 -4.56 -13.88
N ASN A 18 -10.60 -4.85 -12.58
CA ASN A 18 -10.19 -3.83 -11.61
C ASN A 18 -9.39 -4.45 -10.46
N ASP A 19 -8.07 -4.20 -10.45
CA ASP A 19 -7.21 -4.55 -9.33
C ASP A 19 -7.44 -3.61 -8.14
N VAL A 20 -7.47 -4.17 -6.92
CA VAL A 20 -7.67 -3.40 -5.69
C VAL A 20 -6.48 -3.56 -4.76
N LEU A 21 -5.84 -2.43 -4.44
CA LEU A 21 -4.83 -2.32 -3.39
C LEU A 21 -5.51 -2.11 -2.03
N CYS A 22 -5.28 -3.03 -1.09
CA CYS A 22 -5.70 -2.89 0.29
C CYS A 22 -4.54 -2.46 1.19
N ILE A 23 -4.78 -1.50 2.08
CA ILE A 23 -3.86 -1.10 3.14
C ILE A 23 -4.58 -1.25 4.47
N SER A 24 -4.06 -2.12 5.32
CA SER A 24 -4.61 -2.42 6.64
C SER A 24 -3.57 -2.23 7.73
N GLY A 25 -4.02 -2.26 8.98
CA GLY A 25 -3.15 -2.31 10.13
C GLY A 25 -3.90 -2.05 11.41
N GLN A 26 -3.18 -2.14 12.54
CA GLN A 26 -3.76 -1.93 13.85
C GLN A 26 -2.94 -0.94 14.66
N ARG A 27 -3.65 -0.03 15.35
CA ARG A 27 -3.05 0.85 16.35
C ARG A 27 -3.34 0.32 17.74
N VAL A 28 -2.39 -0.43 18.29
CA VAL A 28 -2.46 -0.99 19.65
C VAL A 28 -2.06 0.04 20.72
N LYS A 29 -2.47 -0.23 21.97
CA LYS A 29 -2.18 0.62 23.13
C LYS A 29 -0.78 0.29 23.68
N GLU A 30 0.01 1.30 24.06
CA GLU A 30 1.21 1.07 24.89
C GLU A 30 0.77 0.38 26.20
N LYS A 31 1.52 -0.66 26.65
CA LYS A 31 1.18 -1.42 27.87
C LYS A 31 0.91 -0.45 29.04
N GLU A 32 -0.19 -0.64 29.75
CA GLU A 32 -0.46 0.12 30.97
C GLU A 32 0.62 -0.16 32.01
N GLN A 33 1.41 0.85 32.35
CA GLN A 33 2.23 0.82 33.54
C GLN A 33 1.34 1.07 34.75
N LYS A 34 1.39 0.16 35.73
CA LYS A 34 0.69 0.32 37.02
C LYS A 34 1.13 1.64 37.66
N GLY A 35 0.15 2.48 38.02
CA GLY A 35 0.38 3.78 38.68
C GLY A 35 0.17 5.02 37.80
N ILE A 36 -0.09 4.87 36.49
CA ILE A 36 -0.37 6.02 35.61
C ILE A 36 -1.88 6.20 35.44
N THR A 37 -2.41 7.35 35.89
CA THR A 37 -3.81 7.74 35.65
C THR A 37 -3.89 8.65 34.43
N TRP A 38 -4.64 8.23 33.40
CA TRP A 38 -4.86 9.04 32.20
C TRP A 38 -5.97 10.05 32.44
N HIS A 39 -5.66 11.35 32.44
CA HIS A 39 -6.67 12.41 32.56
C HIS A 39 -7.47 12.64 31.26
N ARG A 40 -6.85 12.37 30.11
CA ARG A 40 -7.49 12.51 28.79
C ARG A 40 -6.85 11.61 27.74
N ILE A 41 -7.67 11.04 26.88
CA ILE A 41 -7.26 10.23 25.73
C ILE A 41 -7.91 10.82 24.48
N GLU A 42 -7.11 11.40 23.60
CA GLU A 42 -7.62 12.07 22.39
C GLU A 42 -7.39 11.26 21.11
N ARG A 43 -6.33 10.45 21.07
CA ARG A 43 -5.99 9.66 19.88
C ARG A 43 -6.79 8.37 19.86
N SER A 44 -7.57 8.18 18.80
CA SER A 44 -8.30 6.94 18.55
C SER A 44 -7.33 5.75 18.41
N ARG A 45 -7.85 4.58 18.80
CA ARG A 45 -7.20 3.26 18.69
C ARG A 45 -8.08 2.37 17.82
N GLY A 46 -7.52 1.26 17.36
CA GLY A 46 -8.26 0.26 16.60
C GLY A 46 -7.61 -0.12 15.27
N SER A 47 -8.30 -0.98 14.53
CA SER A 47 -7.92 -1.36 13.18
C SER A 47 -8.26 -0.26 12.18
N PHE A 48 -7.51 -0.20 11.09
CA PHE A 48 -7.83 0.62 9.94
C PHE A 48 -7.72 -0.22 8.67
N GLN A 49 -8.53 0.13 7.67
CA GLN A 49 -8.47 -0.42 6.33
C GLN A 49 -8.78 0.68 5.30
N ARG A 50 -8.02 0.70 4.22
CA ARG A 50 -8.23 1.56 3.05
C ARG A 50 -8.09 0.71 1.79
N ARG A 51 -8.93 0.97 0.79
CA ARG A 51 -8.93 0.25 -0.49
C ARG A 51 -8.85 1.25 -1.62
N PHE A 52 -7.98 1.00 -2.57
CA PHE A 52 -7.76 1.82 -3.75
C PHE A 52 -7.93 0.96 -4.99
N ARG A 53 -8.76 1.40 -5.95
CA ARG A 53 -8.78 0.79 -7.27
C ARG A 53 -7.55 1.25 -8.03
N LEU A 54 -6.82 0.31 -8.60
CA LEU A 54 -5.67 0.60 -9.44
C LEU A 54 -6.12 0.68 -10.90
N PRO A 55 -5.49 1.56 -11.71
CA PRO A 55 -5.72 1.57 -13.15
C PRO A 55 -5.12 0.32 -13.80
N ASP A 56 -5.63 -0.09 -14.97
CA ASP A 56 -5.10 -1.23 -15.75
C ASP A 56 -3.61 -1.09 -16.10
N SER A 57 -3.14 0.16 -16.19
CA SER A 57 -1.74 0.49 -16.43
C SER A 57 -0.84 0.27 -15.21
N ALA A 58 -1.36 -0.13 -14.05
CA ALA A 58 -0.54 -0.37 -12.87
C ALA A 58 0.33 -1.62 -13.05
N ASP A 59 1.62 -1.50 -12.74
CA ASP A 59 2.53 -2.64 -12.64
C ASP A 59 2.45 -3.20 -11.21
N LEU A 60 1.73 -4.31 -11.09
CA LEU A 60 1.46 -4.96 -9.81
C LEU A 60 2.64 -5.73 -9.26
N GLU A 61 3.62 -6.09 -10.11
CA GLU A 61 4.80 -6.85 -9.71
C GLU A 61 5.84 -5.96 -9.01
N ASN A 62 5.84 -4.66 -9.34
CA ASN A 62 6.82 -3.69 -8.85
C ASN A 62 6.24 -2.68 -7.85
N ILE A 63 5.13 -2.99 -7.19
CA ILE A 63 4.60 -2.15 -6.10
C ILE A 63 5.58 -2.14 -4.92
N ARG A 64 5.87 -0.95 -4.40
CA ARG A 64 6.77 -0.76 -3.24
C ARG A 64 6.08 0.04 -2.14
N CYS A 65 6.49 -0.21 -0.91
CA CYS A 65 6.00 0.50 0.27
C CYS A 65 7.13 0.89 1.20
N SER A 66 7.02 2.07 1.81
CA SER A 66 7.86 2.48 2.94
C SER A 66 7.01 3.07 4.06
N LEU A 67 7.51 2.95 5.29
CA LEU A 67 6.94 3.59 6.49
C LEU A 67 8.01 4.47 7.11
N GLU A 68 7.87 5.78 6.96
CA GLU A 68 8.82 6.76 7.48
C GLU A 68 8.07 7.86 8.21
N ASN A 69 8.57 8.28 9.38
CA ASN A 69 7.94 9.34 10.18
C ASN A 69 6.43 9.14 10.41
N ARG A 70 6.00 7.88 10.55
CA ARG A 70 4.60 7.45 10.74
C ARG A 70 3.69 7.64 9.52
N VAL A 71 4.25 7.91 8.34
CA VAL A 71 3.56 8.01 7.05
C VAL A 71 3.86 6.76 6.24
N ILE A 72 2.81 6.13 5.71
CA ILE A 72 2.93 5.02 4.76
C ILE A 72 2.93 5.61 3.36
N THR A 73 3.98 5.34 2.60
CA THR A 73 4.09 5.72 1.19
C THR A 73 4.01 4.47 0.33
N VAL A 74 3.04 4.42 -0.58
CA VAL A 74 2.90 3.33 -1.54
C VAL A 74 3.19 3.83 -2.94
N GLN A 75 4.17 3.23 -3.60
CA GLN A 75 4.55 3.52 -4.97
C GLN A 75 4.00 2.43 -5.87
N VAL A 76 3.15 2.82 -6.82
CA VAL A 76 2.57 1.93 -7.83
C VAL A 76 3.10 2.38 -9.20
N PRO A 77 4.11 1.69 -9.76
CA PRO A 77 4.63 2.01 -11.07
C PRO A 77 3.57 1.78 -12.14
N LYS A 78 3.76 2.41 -13.31
CA LYS A 78 2.98 2.09 -14.50
C LYS A 78 3.73 1.02 -15.30
N LYS A 79 2.99 0.09 -15.90
CA LYS A 79 3.50 -0.83 -16.92
C LYS A 79 4.18 -0.01 -18.01
N GLU A 80 5.33 -0.47 -18.50
CA GLU A 80 5.93 0.11 -19.69
C GLU A 80 4.91 0.00 -20.83
N ALA A 81 4.63 1.12 -21.51
CA ALA A 81 3.90 1.06 -22.76
C ALA A 81 4.74 0.24 -23.75
N ASP A 82 4.11 -0.66 -24.52
CA ASP A 82 4.77 -1.30 -25.65
C ASP A 82 5.34 -0.20 -26.55
N LYS A 83 6.66 0.04 -26.45
CA LYS A 83 7.35 0.86 -27.43
C LYS A 83 7.13 0.15 -28.77
N PRO A 84 6.70 0.85 -29.83
CA PRO A 84 6.52 0.22 -31.13
C PRO A 84 7.80 -0.51 -31.48
N ARG A 85 7.74 -1.84 -31.60
CA ARG A 85 8.86 -2.62 -32.12
C ARG A 85 9.09 -2.09 -33.53
N ASN A 86 10.33 -1.71 -33.84
CA ASN A 86 10.70 -1.34 -35.20
C ASN A 86 10.54 -2.61 -36.07
N ILE A 87 9.39 -2.75 -36.71
CA ILE A 87 9.14 -3.85 -37.65
C ILE A 87 9.84 -3.43 -38.93
N ILE A 88 10.97 -4.08 -39.22
CA ILE A 88 11.66 -3.90 -40.49
C ILE A 88 10.99 -4.85 -41.49
N PHE A 89 10.29 -4.28 -42.47
CA PHE A 89 9.83 -5.03 -43.63
C PHE A 89 11.01 -5.20 -44.58
N ILE A 90 11.39 -6.46 -44.85
CA ILE A 90 12.34 -6.78 -45.92
C ILE A 90 11.48 -7.19 -47.12
N ASP A 91 11.49 -6.35 -48.14
CA ASP A 91 10.87 -6.67 -49.43
C ASP A 91 11.76 -7.67 -50.18
N ILE A 92 11.13 -8.71 -50.73
CA ILE A 92 11.79 -9.69 -51.60
C ILE A 92 10.93 -9.78 -52.86
N SER A 93 11.03 -8.73 -53.67
CA SER A 93 10.50 -8.64 -55.03
C SER A 93 11.64 -8.64 -56.04
#